data_AF-A0A0P7W7Z2-F1
#
_entry.id   AF-A0A0P7W7Z2-F1
#
_cell.length_a   1.000
_cell.length_b   1.000
_cell.length_c   1.000
_cell.angle_alpha   90.00
_cell.angle_beta   90.00
_cell.angle_gamma   90.00
#
_symmetry.space_group_name_H-M   'P 1'
#
loop_
_entity.id
_entity.type
_entity.pdbx_description
1 polymer ?
#
loop_
_entity_poly.entity_id
_entity_poly.type
_entity_poly.pdbx_seq_one_letter_code
_entity_poly.pdbx_strand_id
1 'polypeptide(L)'
;MPFNLRAILLPDARADADTFWLGLGIIAFFDALRLTVLDAGPAMLVWLVILFFMASVHINRLRDAGRQPPLVIIPLAAGVAVKAIVAIIAVTAAMLPGFMDYLEDAGVDLEDPAAVQAAGQNEELIAGFQERMIENEAETLAAFSSGDWPSAVAFWLTVFAIGFWFARMPRRA
;
A
#
# COMPACT_ATOMS: atom_id res chain seq x y z
N MET A 1 -27.11 -17.04 -4.87
CA MET A 1 -27.52 -15.97 -5.81
C MET A 1 -26.61 -16.00 -7.03
N PRO A 2 -27.06 -15.63 -8.24
CA PRO A 2 -26.19 -15.60 -9.42
C PRO A 2 -25.09 -14.54 -9.24
N PHE A 3 -23.87 -14.89 -9.64
CA PHE A 3 -22.69 -14.03 -9.59
C PHE A 3 -22.89 -12.77 -10.45
N ASN A 4 -22.81 -11.59 -9.82
CA ASN A 4 -23.06 -10.31 -10.49
C ASN A 4 -21.75 -9.53 -10.71
N LEU A 5 -21.05 -9.83 -11.81
CA LEU A 5 -19.83 -9.14 -12.21
C LEU A 5 -20.00 -7.61 -12.34
N ARG A 6 -21.18 -7.16 -12.76
CA ARG A 6 -21.46 -5.72 -12.88
C ARG A 6 -21.37 -5.02 -11.53
N ALA A 7 -21.85 -5.68 -10.47
CA ALA A 7 -21.76 -5.14 -9.10
C ALA A 7 -20.33 -5.12 -8.54
N ILE A 8 -19.40 -5.83 -9.17
CA ILE A 8 -17.97 -5.78 -8.84
C ILE A 8 -17.25 -4.69 -9.65
N LEU A 9 -17.56 -4.59 -10.95
CA LEU A 9 -16.77 -3.79 -11.88
C LEU A 9 -17.24 -2.34 -12.07
N LEU A 10 -18.54 -2.06 -11.86
CA LEU A 10 -19.12 -0.76 -12.16
C LEU A 10 -19.85 -0.17 -10.95
N PRO A 11 -19.70 1.14 -10.68
CA PRO A 11 -20.38 1.80 -9.57
C PRO A 11 -21.79 2.19 -9.99
N ASP A 12 -22.65 1.25 -10.37
CA ASP A 12 -24.05 1.50 -10.75
C ASP A 12 -25.06 0.47 -10.20
N ALA A 13 -24.60 -0.48 -9.41
CA ALA A 13 -25.40 -1.60 -8.93
C ALA A 13 -25.56 -1.57 -7.39
N ARG A 14 -26.20 -2.63 -6.86
CA ARG A 14 -26.22 -2.95 -5.44
C ARG A 14 -25.41 -4.22 -5.23
N ALA A 15 -24.55 -4.22 -4.21
CA ALA A 15 -23.78 -5.38 -3.79
C ALA A 15 -24.23 -5.79 -2.38
N ASP A 16 -24.73 -7.02 -2.25
CA ASP A 16 -24.95 -7.64 -0.94
C ASP A 16 -23.61 -8.00 -0.28
N ALA A 17 -23.65 -8.47 0.97
CA ALA A 17 -22.43 -8.76 1.73
C ALA A 17 -21.54 -9.82 1.05
N ASP A 18 -22.13 -10.86 0.47
CA ASP A 18 -21.39 -11.94 -0.20
C ASP A 18 -20.72 -11.43 -1.48
N THR A 19 -21.45 -10.68 -2.33
CA THR A 19 -20.89 -10.06 -3.54
C THR A 19 -19.79 -9.05 -3.19
N PHE A 20 -19.96 -8.31 -2.10
CA PHE A 20 -18.98 -7.37 -1.60
C PHE A 20 -17.66 -8.07 -1.23
N TRP A 21 -17.72 -9.13 -0.41
CA TRP A 21 -16.52 -9.87 -0.01
C TRP A 21 -15.85 -10.58 -1.17
N LEU A 22 -16.64 -11.21 -2.04
CA LEU A 22 -16.13 -11.85 -3.24
C LEU A 22 -15.44 -10.84 -4.17
N GLY A 23 -16.04 -9.66 -4.33
CA GLY A 23 -15.46 -8.55 -5.07
C GLY A 23 -14.11 -8.13 -4.49
N LEU A 24 -14.02 -7.91 -3.17
CA LEU A 24 -12.75 -7.57 -2.52
C LEU A 24 -11.70 -8.66 -2.70
N GLY A 25 -12.07 -9.95 -2.55
CA GLY A 25 -11.16 -11.06 -2.75
C GLY A 25 -10.61 -11.16 -4.17
N ILE A 26 -11.47 -10.99 -5.18
CA ILE A 26 -11.05 -10.98 -6.59
C ILE A 26 -10.11 -9.80 -6.87
N ILE A 27 -10.43 -8.61 -6.38
CA ILE A 27 -9.61 -7.41 -6.58
C ILE A 27 -8.24 -7.60 -5.88
N ALA A 28 -8.22 -8.13 -4.66
CA ALA A 28 -6.98 -8.42 -3.93
C ALA A 28 -6.10 -9.44 -4.66
N PHE A 29 -6.71 -10.47 -5.25
CA PHE A 29 -6.00 -11.43 -6.08
C PHE A 29 -5.36 -10.78 -7.31
N PHE A 30 -6.10 -9.91 -8.03
CA PHE A 30 -5.54 -9.18 -9.16
C PHE A 30 -4.46 -8.18 -8.75
N ASP A 31 -4.56 -7.58 -7.56
CA ASP A 31 -3.50 -6.71 -7.02
C ASP A 31 -2.22 -7.51 -6.67
N ALA A 32 -2.36 -8.73 -6.15
CA ALA A 32 -1.22 -9.62 -5.93
C ALA A 32 -0.57 -10.06 -7.25
N LEU A 33 -1.38 -10.39 -8.27
CA LEU A 33 -0.87 -10.68 -9.62
C LEU A 33 -0.14 -9.49 -10.22
N ARG A 34 -0.69 -8.28 -10.07
CA ARG A 34 -0.07 -7.02 -10.51
C ARG A 34 1.35 -6.89 -9.93
N LEU A 35 1.52 -7.12 -8.62
CA LEU A 35 2.84 -7.04 -7.97
C LEU A 35 3.82 -8.13 -8.41
N THR A 36 3.31 -9.28 -8.84
CA THR A 36 4.15 -10.42 -9.22
C THR A 36 4.59 -10.37 -10.69
N VAL A 37 3.77 -9.77 -11.55
CA VAL A 37 3.90 -9.90 -13.01
C VAL A 37 4.33 -8.60 -13.68
N LEU A 38 4.10 -7.45 -13.06
CA LEU A 38 4.35 -6.14 -13.67
C LEU A 38 5.49 -5.39 -12.99
N ASP A 39 6.31 -4.74 -13.80
CA ASP A 39 7.32 -3.79 -13.32
C ASP A 39 6.67 -2.51 -12.76
N ALA A 40 7.46 -1.73 -12.00
CA ALA A 40 6.98 -0.59 -11.22
C ALA A 40 6.08 0.40 -11.99
N GLY A 41 6.45 0.76 -13.23
CA GLY A 41 5.68 1.72 -14.05
C GLY A 41 4.26 1.23 -14.39
N PRO A 42 4.12 0.13 -15.16
CA PRO A 42 2.81 -0.47 -15.45
C PRO A 42 2.06 -0.89 -14.17
N ALA A 43 2.76 -1.38 -13.16
CA ALA A 43 2.16 -1.76 -11.89
C ALA A 43 1.47 -0.58 -11.19
N MET A 44 1.99 0.65 -11.31
CA MET A 44 1.33 1.84 -10.75
C MET A 44 0.01 2.16 -11.48
N LEU A 45 -0.02 2.07 -12.81
CA LEU A 45 -1.24 2.32 -13.58
C LEU A 45 -2.33 1.29 -13.26
N VAL A 46 -1.97 0.01 -13.17
CA VAL A 46 -2.91 -1.04 -12.78
C VAL A 46 -3.37 -0.87 -11.33
N TRP A 47 -2.54 -0.32 -10.45
CA TRP A 47 -2.94 -0.02 -9.07
C TRP A 47 -4.05 1.04 -9.01
N LEU A 48 -4.04 2.05 -9.87
CA LEU A 48 -5.15 3.01 -9.98
C LEU A 48 -6.45 2.33 -10.42
N VAL A 49 -6.36 1.34 -11.31
CA VAL A 49 -7.52 0.52 -11.72
C VAL A 49 -8.03 -0.34 -10.56
N ILE A 50 -7.13 -0.90 -9.74
CA ILE A 50 -7.47 -1.62 -8.50
C ILE A 50 -8.23 -0.70 -7.53
N LEU A 51 -7.76 0.53 -7.33
CA LEU A 51 -8.46 1.51 -6.49
C LEU A 51 -9.84 1.85 -7.04
N PHE A 52 -9.99 1.98 -8.37
CA PHE A 52 -11.29 2.20 -9.00
C PHE A 52 -12.27 1.05 -8.74
N PHE A 53 -11.84 -0.21 -8.90
CA PHE A 53 -12.71 -1.36 -8.63
C PHE A 53 -13.03 -1.50 -7.14
N MET A 54 -12.06 -1.25 -6.27
CA MET A 54 -12.30 -1.20 -4.83
C MET A 54 -13.34 -0.13 -4.49
N ALA A 55 -13.23 1.06 -5.08
CA ALA A 55 -14.21 2.12 -4.91
C ALA A 55 -15.60 1.68 -5.40
N SER A 56 -15.67 1.05 -6.56
CA SER A 56 -16.92 0.56 -7.16
C SER A 56 -17.65 -0.43 -6.26
N VAL A 57 -16.94 -1.43 -5.73
CA VAL A 57 -17.51 -2.44 -4.82
C VAL A 57 -18.03 -1.80 -3.52
N HIS A 58 -17.28 -0.88 -2.92
CA HIS A 58 -17.71 -0.18 -1.71
C HIS A 58 -18.91 0.76 -1.98
N ILE A 59 -18.92 1.49 -3.10
CA ILE A 59 -20.05 2.33 -3.50
C ILE A 59 -21.32 1.48 -3.68
N ASN A 60 -21.23 0.35 -4.36
CA ASN A 60 -22.37 -0.54 -4.57
C ASN A 60 -22.88 -1.15 -3.25
N ARG A 61 -21.98 -1.45 -2.32
CA ARG A 61 -22.34 -1.90 -0.97
C ARG A 61 -23.05 -0.80 -0.17
N LEU A 62 -22.54 0.43 -0.22
CA LEU A 62 -23.17 1.60 0.39
C LEU A 62 -24.57 1.85 -0.18
N ARG A 63 -24.74 1.72 -1.50
CA ARG A 63 -26.06 1.86 -2.15
C ARG A 63 -27.04 0.79 -1.71
N ASP A 64 -26.60 -0.46 -1.56
CA ASP A 64 -27.43 -1.54 -1.03
C ASP A 64 -27.90 -1.25 0.41
N ALA A 65 -27.01 -0.66 1.23
CA ALA A 65 -27.30 -0.21 2.58
C ALA A 65 -28.06 1.14 2.66
N GLY A 66 -28.37 1.79 1.53
CA GLY A 66 -29.00 3.11 1.51
C GLY A 66 -28.14 4.25 2.08
N ARG A 67 -26.82 4.10 2.06
CA ARG A 67 -25.84 5.08 2.54
C ARG A 67 -25.27 5.92 1.39
N GLN A 68 -24.67 7.05 1.75
CA GLN A 68 -24.10 8.01 0.80
C GLN A 68 -22.83 7.42 0.15
N PRO A 69 -22.71 7.37 -1.19
CA PRO A 69 -21.53 6.87 -1.89
C PRO A 69 -20.19 7.51 -1.49
N PRO A 70 -20.10 8.82 -1.17
CA PRO A 70 -18.83 9.44 -0.76
C PRO A 70 -18.16 8.79 0.46
N LEU A 71 -18.87 8.00 1.28
CA LEU A 71 -18.27 7.26 2.40
C LEU A 71 -17.23 6.22 1.96
N VAL A 72 -17.15 5.91 0.67
CA VAL A 72 -16.06 5.10 0.09
C VAL A 72 -14.67 5.69 0.31
N ILE A 73 -14.59 7.00 0.59
CA ILE A 73 -13.31 7.65 0.89
C ILE A 73 -12.64 7.06 2.14
N ILE A 74 -13.40 6.51 3.09
CA ILE A 74 -12.88 5.96 4.34
C ILE A 74 -11.93 4.77 4.09
N PRO A 75 -12.37 3.65 3.46
CA PRO A 75 -11.49 2.53 3.17
C PRO A 75 -10.37 2.90 2.18
N LEU A 76 -10.64 3.80 1.22
CA LEU A 76 -9.62 4.27 0.27
C LEU A 76 -8.50 5.03 0.98
N ALA A 77 -8.83 6.08 1.72
CA ALA A 77 -7.85 6.94 2.38
C ALA A 77 -7.09 6.17 3.47
N ALA A 78 -7.80 5.38 4.30
CA ALA A 78 -7.16 4.59 5.34
C ALA A 78 -6.22 3.53 4.75
N GLY A 79 -6.65 2.80 3.71
CA GLY A 79 -5.82 1.81 3.03
C GLY A 79 -4.57 2.44 2.42
N VAL A 80 -4.73 3.52 1.64
CA VAL A 80 -3.61 4.22 1.00
C VAL A 80 -2.63 4.79 2.03
N ALA A 81 -3.13 5.39 3.12
CA ALA A 81 -2.29 5.91 4.19
C ALA A 81 -1.45 4.80 4.85
N VAL A 82 -2.07 3.67 5.20
CA VAL A 82 -1.36 2.52 5.78
C VAL A 82 -0.34 1.95 4.78
N LYS A 83 -0.71 1.84 3.50
CA LYS A 83 0.21 1.40 2.44
C LYS A 83 1.45 2.28 2.38
N ALA A 84 1.27 3.61 2.36
CA ALA A 84 2.38 4.56 2.31
C ALA A 84 3.29 4.45 3.54
N ILE A 85 2.71 4.40 4.74
CA ILE A 85 3.48 4.28 5.99
C ILE A 85 4.30 2.99 6.01
N VAL A 86 3.70 1.85 5.68
CA VAL A 86 4.39 0.55 5.70
C VAL A 86 5.44 0.47 4.60
N ALA A 87 5.18 1.04 3.42
CA ALA A 87 6.18 1.14 2.35
C ALA A 87 7.42 1.92 2.82
N ILE A 88 7.22 3.09 3.43
CA ILE A 88 8.33 3.92 3.98
C ILE A 88 9.11 3.12 5.02
N ILE A 89 8.43 2.50 5.99
CA ILE A 89 9.10 1.71 7.04
C ILE A 89 9.93 0.58 6.44
N ALA A 90 9.39 -0.16 5.47
CA ALA A 90 10.08 -1.27 4.83
C ALA A 90 11.31 -0.82 4.04
N VAL A 91 11.17 0.25 3.25
CA VAL A 91 12.29 0.85 2.49
C VAL A 91 13.37 1.34 3.45
N THR A 92 13.01 2.09 4.50
CA THR A 92 13.97 2.57 5.50
C THR A 92 14.68 1.40 6.19
N ALA A 93 13.96 0.35 6.56
CA ALA A 93 14.57 -0.83 7.18
C ALA A 93 15.52 -1.58 6.23
N ALA A 94 15.22 -1.61 4.93
CA ALA A 94 16.08 -2.23 3.91
C ALA A 94 17.33 -1.39 3.62
N MET A 95 17.24 -0.06 3.71
CA MET A 95 18.36 0.86 3.48
C MET A 95 19.27 1.02 4.68
N LEU A 96 18.76 0.77 5.89
CA LEU A 96 19.48 1.02 7.14
C LEU A 96 20.86 0.31 7.21
N PRO A 97 21.01 -0.97 6.83
CA PRO A 97 22.32 -1.62 6.85
C PRO A 97 23.35 -0.88 5.98
N GLY A 98 23.00 -0.54 4.73
CA GLY A 98 23.91 0.19 3.83
C GLY A 98 24.23 1.61 4.31
N PHE A 99 23.32 2.26 5.03
CA PHE A 99 23.60 3.53 5.68
C PHE A 99 24.59 3.37 6.84
N MET A 100 24.44 2.33 7.67
CA MET A 100 25.37 2.05 8.77
C MET A 100 26.77 1.71 8.24
N ASP A 101 26.87 0.90 7.18
CA ASP A 101 28.14 0.59 6.52
C ASP A 101 28.82 1.87 5.99
N TYR A 102 28.04 2.78 5.39
CA TYR A 102 28.56 4.08 4.94
C TYR A 102 29.08 4.95 6.10
N LEU A 103 28.38 4.95 7.23
CA LEU A 103 28.81 5.68 8.41
C LEU A 103 30.11 5.11 9.00
N GLU A 104 30.25 3.77 9.03
CA GLU A 104 31.48 3.11 9.44
C GLU A 104 32.65 3.47 8.51
N ASP A 105 32.44 3.41 7.18
CA ASP A 105 33.42 3.82 6.17
C ASP A 105 33.84 5.30 6.32
N ALA A 106 32.90 6.17 6.76
CA ALA A 106 33.14 7.58 7.04
C ALA A 106 33.81 7.83 8.41
N GLY A 107 34.09 6.77 9.19
CA GLY A 107 34.76 6.84 10.48
C GLY A 107 33.86 7.22 11.65
N VAL A 108 32.53 7.08 11.52
CA VAL A 108 31.58 7.26 12.63
C VAL A 108 31.61 6.02 13.52
N ASP A 109 31.74 6.23 14.83
CA ASP A 109 31.66 5.17 15.82
C ASP A 109 30.20 4.66 15.93
N LEU A 110 29.95 3.45 15.43
CA LEU A 110 28.64 2.83 15.47
C LEU A 110 28.25 2.31 16.87
N GLU A 111 29.21 2.19 17.79
CA GLU A 111 28.94 1.78 19.18
C GLU A 111 28.44 2.95 20.04
N ASP A 112 28.62 4.20 19.59
CA ASP A 112 28.08 5.40 20.24
C ASP A 112 26.76 5.87 19.58
N PRO A 113 25.60 5.65 20.23
CA PRO A 113 24.31 6.07 19.70
C PRO A 113 24.21 7.59 19.47
N ALA A 114 24.94 8.40 20.23
CA ALA A 114 24.95 9.85 20.05
C ALA A 114 25.71 10.25 18.77
N ALA A 115 26.82 9.57 18.47
CA ALA A 115 27.57 9.76 17.24
C ALA A 115 26.75 9.36 16.01
N VAL A 116 26.08 8.20 16.05
CA VAL A 116 25.18 7.75 14.97
C VAL A 116 24.01 8.72 14.77
N GLN A 117 23.39 9.19 15.86
CA GLN A 117 22.30 10.16 15.78
C GLN A 117 22.75 11.50 15.19
N ALA A 118 23.93 11.99 15.58
CA ALA A 118 24.51 13.22 15.06
C ALA A 118 24.85 13.06 13.56
N ALA A 119 25.39 11.91 13.15
CA ALA A 119 25.69 11.61 11.77
C ALA A 119 24.43 11.56 10.89
N GLY A 120 23.33 10.99 11.41
CA GLY A 120 22.02 10.97 10.74
C GLY A 120 21.35 12.34 10.58
N GLN A 121 21.91 13.41 11.17
CA GLN A 121 21.46 14.79 11.01
C GLN A 121 22.47 15.67 10.27
N ASN A 122 23.65 15.13 9.92
CA ASN A 122 24.68 15.86 9.22
C ASN A 122 24.38 15.88 7.70
N GLU A 123 24.12 17.07 7.17
CA GLU A 123 23.76 17.27 5.75
C GLU A 123 24.83 16.73 4.78
N GLU A 124 26.13 16.83 5.13
CA GLU A 124 27.23 16.37 4.28
C GLU A 124 27.27 14.84 4.19
N LEU A 125 27.10 14.15 5.32
CA LEU A 125 27.03 12.69 5.36
C LEU A 125 25.76 12.16 4.66
N ILE A 126 24.64 12.86 4.81
CA ILE A 126 23.39 12.51 4.10
C ILE A 126 23.58 12.68 2.59
N ALA A 127 24.19 13.79 2.15
CA ALA A 127 24.45 14.03 0.73
C ALA A 127 25.42 13.00 0.15
N GLY A 128 26.48 12.65 0.87
CA GLY A 128 27.42 11.61 0.43
C GLY A 128 26.79 10.22 0.38
N PHE A 129 25.89 9.89 1.31
CA PHE A 129 25.11 8.66 1.22
C PHE A 129 24.16 8.65 0.02
N GLN A 130 23.53 9.78 -0.30
CA GLN A 130 22.69 9.92 -1.50
C GLN A 130 23.50 9.73 -2.78
N GLU A 131 24.73 10.24 -2.85
CA GLU A 131 25.63 10.01 -3.97
C GLU A 131 25.98 8.52 -4.10
N ARG A 132 26.33 7.86 -2.99
CA ARG A 132 26.58 6.40 -2.96
C ARG A 132 25.36 5.60 -3.43
N MET A 133 24.15 6.02 -3.11
CA MET A 133 22.93 5.37 -3.60
C MET A 133 22.76 5.49 -5.11
N ILE A 134 23.15 6.63 -5.69
CA ILE A 134 23.11 6.86 -7.14
C ILE A 134 24.15 5.97 -7.83
N GLU A 135 25.35 5.87 -7.26
CA GLU A 135 26.41 4.99 -7.77
C GLU A 135 26.02 3.51 -7.69
N ASN A 136 25.26 3.13 -6.66
CA ASN A 136 24.76 1.76 -6.44
C ASN A 136 23.27 1.62 -6.78
N GLU A 137 22.87 2.09 -7.97
CA GLU A 137 21.47 2.15 -8.41
C GLU A 137 20.71 0.83 -8.22
N ALA A 138 21.33 -0.32 -8.53
CA ALA A 138 20.68 -1.63 -8.45
C ALA A 138 20.29 -2.00 -7.01
N GLU A 139 21.18 -1.76 -6.03
CA GLU A 139 20.90 -2.03 -4.61
C GLU A 139 19.85 -1.05 -4.07
N THR A 140 19.93 0.21 -4.49
CA THR A 140 18.95 1.24 -4.16
C THR A 140 17.55 0.87 -4.66
N LEU A 141 17.43 0.41 -5.91
CA LEU A 141 16.16 -0.06 -6.48
C LEU A 141 15.63 -1.32 -5.77
N ALA A 142 16.52 -2.24 -5.37
CA ALA A 142 16.13 -3.40 -4.57
C ALA A 142 15.58 -2.97 -3.21
N ALA A 143 16.20 -1.98 -2.55
CA ALA A 143 15.70 -1.43 -1.30
C ALA A 143 14.33 -0.75 -1.48
N PHE A 144 14.10 -0.02 -2.59
CA PHE A 144 12.78 0.56 -2.87
C PHE A 144 11.69 -0.49 -3.11
N SER A 145 12.00 -1.59 -3.80
CA SER A 145 11.03 -2.68 -4.04
C SER A 145 10.74 -3.53 -2.80
N SER A 146 11.58 -3.46 -1.76
CA SER A 146 11.35 -4.16 -0.49
C SER A 146 10.01 -3.78 0.18
N GLY A 147 9.50 -2.58 -0.10
CA GLY A 147 8.22 -2.09 0.42
C GLY A 147 6.97 -2.61 -0.29
N ASP A 148 7.09 -3.24 -1.46
CA ASP A 148 5.95 -3.57 -2.31
C ASP A 148 4.99 -4.57 -1.65
N TRP A 149 5.50 -5.73 -1.26
CA TRP A 149 4.71 -6.78 -0.62
C TRP A 149 4.23 -6.42 0.79
N PRO A 150 5.10 -5.94 1.71
CA PRO A 150 4.67 -5.55 3.05
C PRO A 150 3.55 -4.50 3.03
N SER A 151 3.71 -3.48 2.18
CA SER A 151 2.70 -2.41 2.06
C SER A 151 1.40 -2.89 1.44
N ALA A 152 1.44 -3.82 0.48
CA ALA A 152 0.26 -4.42 -0.12
C ALA A 152 -0.52 -5.29 0.87
N VAL A 153 0.17 -6.10 1.67
CA VAL A 153 -0.45 -6.89 2.74
C VAL A 153 -1.13 -5.96 3.75
N ALA A 154 -0.43 -4.92 4.21
CA ALA A 154 -0.98 -3.97 5.17
C ALA A 154 -2.19 -3.18 4.61
N PHE A 155 -2.13 -2.79 3.34
CA PHE A 155 -3.25 -2.18 2.61
C PHE A 155 -4.49 -3.08 2.67
N TRP A 156 -4.35 -4.35 2.23
CA TRP A 156 -5.48 -5.26 2.17
C TRP A 156 -6.01 -5.61 3.55
N LEU A 157 -5.15 -5.87 4.54
CA LEU A 157 -5.59 -6.10 5.92
C LEU A 157 -6.44 -4.94 6.45
N THR A 158 -6.05 -3.70 6.14
CA THR A 158 -6.82 -2.50 6.52
C THR A 158 -8.16 -2.43 5.79
N VAL A 159 -8.17 -2.68 4.48
CA VAL A 159 -9.40 -2.70 3.67
C VAL A 159 -10.36 -3.80 4.13
N PHE A 160 -9.88 -5.02 4.40
CA PHE A 160 -10.68 -6.11 4.92
C PHE A 160 -11.20 -5.80 6.33
N ALA A 161 -10.37 -5.22 7.22
CA ALA A 161 -10.79 -4.81 8.55
C ALA A 161 -11.95 -3.80 8.51
N ILE A 162 -11.85 -2.77 7.68
CA ILE A 162 -12.92 -1.79 7.45
C ILE A 162 -14.12 -2.45 6.74
N GLY A 163 -13.85 -3.37 5.82
CA GLY A 163 -14.85 -4.14 5.08
C GLY A 163 -15.83 -4.88 6.00
N PHE A 164 -15.42 -5.32 7.19
CA PHE A 164 -16.34 -5.91 8.17
C PHE A 164 -17.46 -4.97 8.60
N TRP A 165 -17.17 -3.67 8.72
CA TRP A 165 -18.18 -2.67 9.04
C TRP A 165 -19.15 -2.46 7.87
N PHE A 166 -18.64 -2.39 6.64
CA PHE A 166 -19.45 -2.29 5.42
C PHE A 166 -20.33 -3.52 5.20
N ALA A 167 -19.80 -4.71 5.39
CA ALA A 167 -20.53 -5.97 5.24
C ALA A 167 -21.73 -6.05 6.19
N ARG A 168 -21.58 -5.58 7.44
CA ARG A 168 -22.61 -5.63 8.49
C ARG A 168 -23.73 -4.59 8.36
N MET A 169 -23.68 -3.68 7.40
CA MET A 169 -24.75 -2.68 7.24
C MET A 169 -26.10 -3.34 6.90
N PRO A 170 -27.21 -2.94 7.54
CA PRO A 170 -28.51 -3.45 7.15
C PRO A 170 -28.86 -2.99 5.74
N ARG A 171 -29.50 -3.88 4.97
CA ARG A 171 -30.02 -3.55 3.65
C ARG A 171 -31.12 -2.50 3.77
N ARG A 172 -31.20 -1.60 2.80
CA ARG A 172 -32.31 -0.63 2.72
C ARG A 172 -33.64 -1.39 2.62
N ALA A 173 -34.59 -1.05 3.50
CA ALA A 173 -35.97 -1.52 3.46
C ALA A 173 -36.70 -1.05 2.19
#